data_AF-A0A4R6CQ27-F1
#
_entry.id   AF-A0A4R6CQ27-F1
#
_cell.length_a   1.000
_cell.length_b   1.000
_cell.length_c   1.000
_cell.angle_alpha   90.00
_cell.angle_beta   90.00
_cell.angle_gamma   90.00
#
_symmetry.space_group_name_H-M   'P 1'
#
loop_
_entity.id
_entity.type
_entity.pdbx_description
1 polymer ?
#
loop_
_entity_poly.entity_id
_entity_poly.type
_entity_poly.pdbx_seq_one_letter_code
_entity_poly.pdbx_strand_id
1 'polypeptide(L)'
;MDKQRFRLAEYFGKPAQYYHATFDHITHKINRQHQKIPVILLTDVYLVDSQDKKIRLANKNDFIDVKGKHIIADHLWVKLTKPWLELPQELLQGDEIFFLANVEQYKITRVDTITKRNQIWDAMIKKNKKIEASWNYYTKHHYRKNFMTSLQKMRAKQQENIAEAKKLQMQIKLVDYSLNHICKIHVVLLKKVKKNFQRETYNYVRFKKQRYKYSAWLAARTMAYIENSNMKERMIK
;
A
#
# COMPACT_ATOMS: atom_id res chain seq x y z
N MET A 1 -12.31 -8.39 4.98
CA MET A 1 -11.67 -7.71 3.83
C MET A 1 -10.48 -6.96 4.37
N ASP A 2 -9.30 -7.34 3.93
CA ASP A 2 -8.04 -6.81 4.41
C ASP A 2 -7.91 -5.35 4.01
N LYS A 3 -7.73 -4.53 5.01
CA LYS A 3 -8.20 -3.17 5.04
C LYS A 3 -6.84 -2.43 5.08
N GLN A 4 -6.23 -2.29 3.88
CA GLN A 4 -4.83 -1.89 3.70
C GLN A 4 -4.72 -0.38 3.38
N ARG A 5 -3.80 0.34 4.04
CA ARG A 5 -3.29 1.69 3.67
C ARG A 5 -4.33 2.79 3.34
N PHE A 6 -5.32 2.96 4.19
CA PHE A 6 -6.54 3.69 3.84
C PHE A 6 -6.41 5.19 3.59
N ARG A 7 -5.48 5.87 4.28
CA ARG A 7 -5.52 7.34 4.35
C ARG A 7 -4.29 8.04 3.84
N LEU A 8 -3.24 7.31 3.46
CA LEU A 8 -2.03 7.91 2.87
C LEU A 8 -2.38 8.80 1.65
N ALA A 9 -3.37 8.39 0.85
CA ALA A 9 -3.85 9.16 -0.30
C ALA A 9 -4.26 10.60 0.06
N GLU A 10 -4.81 10.84 1.25
CA GLU A 10 -5.26 12.16 1.71
C GLU A 10 -4.09 13.11 2.05
N TYR A 11 -2.89 12.56 2.19
CA TYR A 11 -1.66 13.30 2.49
C TYR A 11 -0.73 13.41 1.28
N PHE A 12 -1.12 12.84 0.14
CA PHE A 12 -0.41 13.03 -1.11
C PHE A 12 -0.46 14.50 -1.55
N GLY A 13 0.69 15.06 -1.91
CA GLY A 13 0.84 16.48 -2.30
C GLY A 13 0.92 17.46 -1.13
N LYS A 14 0.77 17.01 0.12
CA LYS A 14 1.00 17.85 1.31
C LYS A 14 2.49 17.92 1.66
N PRO A 15 2.93 18.95 2.41
CA PRO A 15 4.27 19.00 2.99
C PRO A 15 4.57 17.76 3.84
N ALA A 16 5.85 17.47 4.05
CA ALA A 16 6.29 16.34 4.85
C ALA A 16 5.63 16.36 6.24
N GLN A 17 5.18 15.20 6.69
CA GLN A 17 4.50 15.02 7.99
C GLN A 17 5.32 14.08 8.86
N TYR A 18 5.14 14.20 10.17
CA TYR A 18 5.73 13.25 11.10
C TYR A 18 4.83 12.03 11.25
N TYR A 19 5.47 10.87 11.21
CA TYR A 19 4.83 9.58 11.34
C TYR A 19 5.51 8.81 12.45
N HIS A 20 4.73 7.90 13.00
CA HIS A 20 5.23 6.89 13.88
C HIS A 20 4.87 5.53 13.30
N ALA A 21 5.76 4.57 13.43
CA ALA A 21 5.58 3.22 12.91
C ALA A 21 6.30 2.18 13.75
N THR A 22 5.88 0.94 13.64
CA THR A 22 6.58 -0.23 14.14
C THR A 22 7.50 -0.76 13.05
N PHE A 23 8.78 -0.98 13.34
CA PHE A 23 9.69 -1.67 12.45
C PHE A 23 9.41 -3.17 12.49
N ASP A 24 9.31 -3.79 11.32
CA ASP A 24 9.15 -5.25 11.22
C ASP A 24 10.44 -5.93 10.75
N HIS A 25 10.85 -5.76 9.49
CA HIS A 25 12.11 -6.32 8.97
C HIS A 25 12.65 -5.61 7.73
N ILE A 26 13.88 -5.99 7.34
CA ILE A 26 14.50 -5.61 6.07
C ILE A 26 14.44 -6.79 5.09
N THR A 27 14.11 -6.50 3.84
CA THR A 27 14.16 -7.47 2.72
C THR A 27 14.57 -6.75 1.43
N HIS A 28 14.43 -7.41 0.28
CA HIS A 28 14.73 -6.86 -1.03
C HIS A 28 13.54 -6.98 -1.97
N LYS A 29 13.30 -5.92 -2.73
CA LYS A 29 12.46 -6.00 -3.94
C LYS A 29 13.33 -6.05 -5.18
N ILE A 30 12.87 -6.74 -6.21
CA ILE A 30 13.50 -6.76 -7.52
C ILE A 30 12.90 -5.63 -8.35
N ASN A 31 13.74 -4.75 -8.91
CA ASN A 31 13.28 -3.69 -9.81
C ASN A 31 13.18 -4.20 -11.26
N ARG A 32 12.71 -3.34 -12.18
CA ARG A 32 12.60 -3.68 -13.62
C ARG A 32 13.95 -4.02 -14.28
N GLN A 33 15.06 -3.55 -13.71
CA GLN A 33 16.42 -3.84 -14.16
C GLN A 33 17.01 -5.09 -13.50
N HIS A 34 16.18 -5.92 -12.85
CA HIS A 34 16.58 -7.13 -12.13
C HIS A 34 17.56 -6.88 -10.95
N GLN A 35 17.65 -5.64 -10.50
CA GLN A 35 18.48 -5.28 -9.34
C GLN A 35 17.69 -5.43 -8.05
N LYS A 36 18.36 -5.96 -7.02
CA LYS A 36 17.82 -6.11 -5.67
C LYS A 36 17.95 -4.78 -4.91
N ILE A 37 16.83 -4.17 -4.60
CA ILE A 37 16.73 -2.92 -3.84
C ILE A 37 16.31 -3.25 -2.40
N PRO A 38 17.11 -2.88 -1.38
CA PRO A 38 16.74 -3.13 0.00
C PRO A 38 15.56 -2.23 0.42
N VAL A 39 14.61 -2.84 1.10
CA VAL A 39 13.39 -2.21 1.61
C VAL A 39 13.13 -2.63 3.05
N ILE A 40 12.43 -1.78 3.79
CA ILE A 40 11.99 -2.01 5.17
C ILE A 40 10.48 -2.15 5.16
N LEU A 41 9.97 -3.14 5.89
CA LEU A 41 8.56 -3.23 6.25
C LEU A 41 8.31 -2.42 7.53
N LEU A 42 7.40 -1.46 7.42
CA LEU A 42 6.86 -0.75 8.57
C LEU A 42 5.40 -1.14 8.76
N THR A 43 4.97 -1.32 10.01
CA THR A 43 3.57 -1.59 10.37
C THR A 43 3.02 -0.53 11.33
N ASP A 44 1.71 -0.52 11.52
CA ASP A 44 1.02 0.33 12.49
C ASP A 44 1.38 1.82 12.33
N VAL A 45 1.30 2.32 11.10
CA VAL A 45 1.72 3.68 10.76
C VAL A 45 0.62 4.66 11.13
N TYR A 46 0.95 5.69 11.92
CA TYR A 46 0.04 6.76 12.33
C TYR A 46 0.71 8.14 12.34
N LEU A 47 -0.11 9.19 12.40
CA LEU A 47 0.36 10.58 12.42
C LEU A 47 0.64 11.10 13.83
N VAL A 48 1.65 11.95 13.89
CA VAL A 48 2.16 12.60 15.09
C VAL A 48 2.60 14.00 14.73
N ASP A 49 2.65 14.89 15.71
CA ASP A 49 3.23 16.23 15.53
C ASP A 49 4.76 16.20 15.62
N SER A 50 5.39 17.38 15.50
CA SER A 50 6.84 17.52 15.60
C SER A 50 7.41 17.20 16.99
N GLN A 51 6.56 17.06 18.00
CA GLN A 51 6.88 16.78 19.39
C GLN A 51 6.55 15.33 19.76
N ASP A 52 6.33 14.47 18.75
CA ASP A 52 5.93 13.06 18.90
C ASP A 52 4.61 12.87 19.67
N LYS A 53 3.71 13.87 19.60
CA LYS A 53 2.35 13.73 20.14
C LYS A 53 1.39 13.25 19.07
N LYS A 54 0.57 12.27 19.45
CA LYS A 54 -0.43 11.64 18.60
C LYS A 54 -1.42 12.68 18.06
N ILE A 55 -1.60 12.72 16.74
CA ILE A 55 -2.64 13.53 16.13
C ILE A 55 -3.93 12.70 16.07
N ARG A 56 -4.98 13.17 16.77
CA ARG A 56 -6.31 12.56 16.67
C ARG A 56 -6.94 12.91 15.33
N LEU A 57 -7.44 11.91 14.64
CA LEU A 57 -8.15 12.10 13.39
C LEU A 57 -9.66 12.09 13.67
N ALA A 58 -10.39 13.05 13.09
CA ALA A 58 -11.79 13.30 13.42
C ALA A 58 -12.79 12.32 12.76
N ASN A 59 -12.35 11.43 11.88
CA ASN A 59 -13.25 10.63 11.07
C ASN A 59 -13.70 9.37 11.83
N LYS A 60 -15.02 9.22 12.05
CA LYS A 60 -15.61 8.11 12.82
C LYS A 60 -15.31 6.72 12.25
N ASN A 61 -14.92 6.63 10.98
CA ASN A 61 -14.62 5.37 10.30
C ASN A 61 -13.11 5.02 10.28
N ASP A 62 -12.28 5.80 10.98
CA ASP A 62 -10.85 5.51 11.08
C ASP A 62 -10.59 4.20 11.82
N PHE A 63 -9.58 3.46 11.37
CA PHE A 63 -9.11 2.32 12.13
C PHE A 63 -8.34 2.82 13.35
N ILE A 64 -8.79 2.40 14.52
CA ILE A 64 -8.15 2.70 15.79
C ILE A 64 -7.61 1.38 16.34
N ASP A 65 -6.32 1.34 16.66
CA ASP A 65 -5.72 0.16 17.29
C ASP A 65 -6.18 0.01 18.76
N VAL A 66 -5.82 -1.10 19.39
CA VAL A 66 -6.14 -1.36 20.81
C VAL A 66 -5.54 -0.34 21.78
N LYS A 67 -4.60 0.51 21.33
CA LYS A 67 -3.94 1.58 22.10
C LYS A 67 -4.50 2.98 21.78
N GLY A 68 -5.59 3.08 21.02
CA GLY A 68 -6.21 4.35 20.65
C GLY A 68 -5.47 5.13 19.55
N LYS A 69 -4.56 4.50 18.81
CA LYS A 69 -3.80 5.11 17.71
C LYS A 69 -4.60 5.02 16.41
N HIS A 70 -4.76 6.15 15.72
CA HIS A 70 -5.44 6.19 14.42
C HIS A 70 -4.47 5.74 13.32
N ILE A 71 -4.57 4.47 12.91
CA ILE A 71 -3.67 3.89 11.91
C ILE A 71 -4.07 4.40 10.51
N ILE A 72 -3.13 5.07 9.84
CA ILE A 72 -3.30 5.56 8.47
C ILE A 72 -2.85 4.52 7.43
N ALA A 73 -1.96 3.61 7.84
CA ALA A 73 -1.54 2.45 7.07
C ALA A 73 -1.13 1.30 7.99
N ASP A 74 -1.74 0.14 7.76
CA ASP A 74 -1.48 -1.11 8.46
C ASP A 74 -0.05 -1.61 8.24
N HIS A 75 0.42 -1.56 6.99
CA HIS A 75 1.80 -1.87 6.64
C HIS A 75 2.24 -1.10 5.39
N LEU A 76 3.53 -0.79 5.25
CA LEU A 76 4.09 -0.21 4.04
C LEU A 76 5.56 -0.55 3.84
N TRP A 77 5.99 -0.58 2.57
CA TRP A 77 7.37 -0.82 2.19
C TRP A 77 8.07 0.49 1.87
N VAL A 78 9.17 0.77 2.57
CA VAL A 78 10.01 1.97 2.36
C VAL A 78 11.40 1.57 1.93
N LYS A 79 12.11 2.47 1.26
CA LYS A 79 13.49 2.22 0.81
C LYS A 79 14.45 2.29 2.02
N LEU A 80 15.40 1.36 2.09
CA LEU A 80 16.53 1.48 3.00
C LEU A 80 17.52 2.52 2.47
N THR A 81 17.45 3.75 3.01
CA THR A 81 18.28 4.90 2.63
C THR A 81 19.28 5.29 3.74
N LYS A 82 20.13 6.29 3.47
CA LYS A 82 21.17 6.78 4.40
C LYS A 82 20.66 7.06 5.83
N PRO A 83 19.52 7.74 6.05
CA PRO A 83 19.05 8.05 7.41
C PRO A 83 18.80 6.83 8.30
N TRP A 84 18.35 5.72 7.71
CA TRP A 84 18.20 4.45 8.45
C TRP A 84 19.55 3.89 8.92
N LEU A 85 20.57 4.05 8.09
CA LEU A 85 21.90 3.52 8.31
C LEU A 85 22.77 4.43 9.19
N GLU A 86 22.23 5.58 9.62
CA GLU A 86 22.81 6.52 10.58
C GLU A 86 22.21 6.37 11.98
N LEU A 87 21.21 5.49 12.15
CA LEU A 87 20.71 5.14 13.47
C LEU A 87 21.81 4.47 14.29
N PRO A 88 21.85 4.72 15.62
CA PRO A 88 22.94 4.26 16.48
C PRO A 88 23.02 2.74 16.62
N GLN A 89 21.91 2.04 16.38
CA GLN A 89 21.82 0.59 16.49
C GLN A 89 20.78 0.03 15.52
N GLU A 90 20.91 -1.25 15.20
CA GLU A 90 19.98 -1.97 14.36
C GLU A 90 18.59 -2.00 14.99
N LEU A 91 17.57 -1.86 14.14
CA LEU A 91 16.19 -2.08 14.53
C LEU A 91 15.85 -3.57 14.41
N LEU A 92 14.99 -4.03 15.31
CA LEU A 92 14.46 -5.38 15.37
C LEU A 92 12.94 -5.32 15.37
N GLN A 93 12.32 -6.43 14.97
CA GLN A 93 10.87 -6.54 14.89
C GLN A 93 10.20 -6.08 16.20
N GLY A 94 9.27 -5.13 16.06
CA GLY A 94 8.51 -4.55 17.16
C GLY A 94 9.10 -3.28 17.78
N ASP A 95 10.27 -2.83 17.33
CA ASP A 95 10.79 -1.51 17.71
C ASP A 95 9.90 -0.41 17.15
N GLU A 96 9.70 0.65 17.92
CA GLU A 96 8.89 1.79 17.51
C GLU A 96 9.77 2.99 17.14
N ILE A 97 9.46 3.61 16.01
CA ILE A 97 10.21 4.74 15.45
C ILE A 97 9.29 5.92 15.11
N PHE A 98 9.87 7.10 15.19
CA PHE A 98 9.29 8.39 14.82
C PHE A 98 10.13 9.00 13.71
N PHE A 99 9.51 9.51 12.64
CA PHE A 99 10.26 10.07 11.50
C PHE A 99 9.46 11.06 10.67
N LEU A 100 10.15 11.89 9.91
CA LEU A 100 9.56 12.81 8.93
C LEU A 100 9.59 12.19 7.53
N ALA A 101 8.48 12.25 6.80
CA ALA A 101 8.41 11.71 5.43
C ALA A 101 7.40 12.44 4.52
N ASN A 102 7.55 12.25 3.22
CA ASN A 102 6.56 12.63 2.22
C ASN A 102 5.77 11.40 1.75
N VAL A 103 4.48 11.60 1.46
CA VAL A 103 3.70 10.58 0.75
C VAL A 103 4.05 10.60 -0.73
N GLU A 104 4.43 9.45 -1.25
CA GLU A 104 4.66 9.21 -2.67
C GLU A 104 3.56 8.33 -3.25
N GLN A 105 3.18 8.60 -4.49
CA GLN A 105 2.26 7.77 -5.28
C GLN A 105 3.06 6.92 -6.26
N TYR A 106 2.71 5.65 -6.39
CA TYR A 106 3.28 4.76 -7.39
C TYR A 106 2.21 3.95 -8.11
N LYS A 107 2.47 3.62 -9.38
CA LYS A 107 1.54 2.81 -10.18
C LYS A 107 1.57 1.36 -9.71
N ILE A 108 0.39 0.76 -9.62
CA ILE A 108 0.23 -0.65 -9.26
C ILE A 108 -0.49 -1.43 -10.35
N THR A 109 -0.17 -2.71 -10.39
CA THR A 109 -0.82 -3.71 -11.24
C THR A 109 -1.27 -4.86 -10.33
N ARG A 110 -2.17 -4.57 -9.39
CA ARG A 110 -2.72 -5.61 -8.49
C ARG A 110 -3.88 -6.33 -9.18
N VAL A 111 -3.89 -7.67 -9.05
CA VAL A 111 -4.92 -8.53 -9.66
C VAL A 111 -6.31 -8.10 -9.20
N ASP A 112 -6.52 -7.85 -7.91
CA ASP A 112 -7.82 -7.45 -7.36
C ASP A 112 -8.34 -6.11 -7.94
N THR A 113 -7.47 -5.10 -8.09
CA THR A 113 -7.84 -3.82 -8.70
C THR A 113 -8.19 -3.98 -10.18
N ILE A 114 -7.45 -4.82 -10.90
CA ILE A 114 -7.73 -5.14 -12.31
C ILE A 114 -9.06 -5.91 -12.42
N THR A 115 -9.28 -6.91 -11.58
CA THR A 115 -10.52 -7.68 -11.55
C THR A 115 -11.72 -6.78 -11.30
N LYS A 116 -11.65 -5.84 -10.34
CA LYS A 116 -12.75 -4.88 -10.09
C LYS A 116 -13.04 -4.01 -11.32
N ARG A 117 -12.01 -3.53 -12.02
CA ARG A 117 -12.19 -2.78 -13.27
C ARG A 117 -12.82 -3.62 -14.37
N ASN A 118 -12.40 -4.88 -14.51
CA ASN A 118 -12.96 -5.80 -15.50
C ASN A 118 -14.42 -6.14 -15.19
N GLN A 119 -14.77 -6.35 -13.92
CA GLN A 119 -16.15 -6.59 -13.51
C GLN A 119 -17.11 -5.45 -13.90
N ILE A 120 -16.68 -4.18 -13.77
CA ILE A 120 -17.46 -3.01 -14.22
C ILE A 120 -17.70 -3.08 -15.74
N TRP A 121 -16.65 -3.40 -16.50
CA TRP A 121 -16.74 -3.50 -17.95
C TRP A 121 -17.65 -4.64 -18.38
N ASP A 122 -17.44 -5.84 -17.84
CA ASP A 122 -18.20 -7.03 -18.18
C ASP A 122 -19.69 -6.87 -17.83
N ALA A 123 -19.99 -6.22 -16.70
CA ALA A 123 -21.36 -5.88 -16.32
C ALA A 123 -22.02 -4.96 -17.36
N MET A 124 -21.31 -3.96 -17.88
CA MET A 124 -21.84 -3.06 -18.90
C MET A 124 -21.95 -3.71 -20.28
N ILE A 125 -21.01 -4.55 -20.67
CA ILE A 125 -21.13 -5.35 -21.91
C ILE A 125 -22.35 -6.26 -21.83
N LYS A 126 -22.58 -6.92 -20.68
CA LYS A 126 -23.78 -7.74 -20.46
C LYS A 126 -25.06 -6.92 -20.53
N LYS A 127 -25.08 -5.69 -19.99
CA LYS A 127 -26.21 -4.75 -20.11
C LYS A 127 -26.49 -4.39 -21.57
N ASN A 128 -25.45 -4.04 -22.35
CA ASN A 128 -25.59 -3.69 -23.76
C ASN A 128 -26.08 -4.86 -24.62
N LYS A 129 -25.60 -6.08 -24.37
CA LYS A 129 -26.10 -7.30 -25.03
C LYS A 129 -27.58 -7.54 -24.75
N LYS A 130 -28.06 -7.30 -23.52
CA LYS A 130 -29.49 -7.39 -23.18
C LYS A 130 -30.34 -6.35 -23.92
N ILE A 131 -29.84 -5.11 -24.03
CA ILE A 131 -30.50 -4.04 -24.78
C ILE A 131 -30.65 -4.44 -26.25
N GLU A 132 -29.57 -4.94 -26.86
CA GLU A 132 -29.57 -5.39 -28.25
C GLU A 132 -30.51 -6.58 -28.47
N ALA A 133 -30.44 -7.60 -27.61
CA ALA A 133 -31.33 -8.76 -27.69
C ALA A 133 -32.81 -8.36 -27.61
N SER A 134 -33.15 -7.45 -26.69
CA SER A 134 -34.52 -6.93 -26.55
C SER A 134 -34.97 -6.15 -27.78
N TRP A 135 -34.07 -5.35 -28.36
CA TRP A 135 -34.32 -4.59 -29.57
C TRP A 135 -34.52 -5.50 -30.80
N ASN A 136 -33.69 -6.55 -30.94
CA ASN A 136 -33.78 -7.56 -32.00
C ASN A 136 -35.10 -8.35 -31.89
N TYR A 137 -35.46 -8.80 -30.68
CA TYR A 137 -36.71 -9.51 -30.44
C TYR A 137 -37.92 -8.68 -30.87
N TYR A 138 -38.01 -7.43 -30.39
CA TYR A 138 -39.12 -6.55 -30.78
C TYR A 138 -39.19 -6.35 -32.29
N THR A 139 -38.06 -6.13 -32.94
CA THR A 139 -37.99 -5.88 -34.40
C THR A 139 -38.43 -7.11 -35.21
N LYS A 140 -38.11 -8.32 -34.74
CA LYS A 140 -38.53 -9.57 -35.38
C LYS A 140 -40.04 -9.80 -35.30
N HIS A 141 -40.66 -9.39 -34.20
CA HIS A 141 -42.07 -9.68 -33.90
C HIS A 141 -43.04 -8.52 -34.17
N HIS A 142 -42.53 -7.30 -34.39
CA HIS A 142 -43.34 -6.11 -34.61
C HIS A 142 -42.78 -5.21 -35.71
N TYR A 143 -43.66 -4.73 -36.59
CA TYR A 143 -43.31 -3.71 -37.58
C TYR A 143 -43.01 -2.36 -36.91
N ARG A 144 -41.87 -1.74 -37.24
CA ARG A 144 -41.45 -0.43 -36.71
C ARG A 144 -41.50 0.65 -37.79
N LYS A 145 -42.51 1.52 -37.72
CA LYS A 145 -42.63 2.72 -38.57
C LYS A 145 -41.38 3.61 -38.54
N ASN A 146 -40.71 3.74 -37.39
CA ASN A 146 -39.52 4.58 -37.19
C ASN A 146 -38.27 3.74 -36.85
N PHE A 147 -37.99 2.71 -37.65
CA PHE A 147 -36.90 1.76 -37.42
C PHE A 147 -35.54 2.44 -37.20
N MET A 148 -35.15 3.36 -38.10
CA MET A 148 -33.85 4.05 -38.04
C MET A 148 -33.68 4.87 -36.76
N THR A 149 -34.72 5.61 -36.35
CA THR A 149 -34.71 6.38 -35.10
C THR A 149 -34.59 5.46 -33.89
N SER A 150 -35.27 4.30 -33.90
CA SER A 150 -35.17 3.31 -32.82
C SER A 150 -33.77 2.68 -32.74
N LEU A 151 -33.16 2.36 -33.88
CA LEU A 151 -31.79 1.86 -33.98
C LEU A 151 -30.79 2.88 -33.43
N GLN A 152 -30.93 4.16 -33.81
CA GLN A 152 -30.10 5.25 -33.31
C GLN A 152 -30.23 5.41 -31.80
N LYS A 153 -31.44 5.39 -31.24
CA LYS A 153 -31.67 5.45 -29.78
C LYS A 153 -31.00 4.29 -29.04
N MET A 154 -31.08 3.08 -29.58
CA MET A 154 -30.43 1.90 -29.00
C MET A 154 -28.91 2.05 -28.99
N ARG A 155 -28.31 2.42 -30.13
CA ARG A 155 -26.86 2.66 -30.24
C ARG A 155 -26.39 3.80 -29.33
N ALA A 156 -27.15 4.89 -29.24
CA ALA A 156 -26.87 5.99 -28.32
C ALA A 156 -26.85 5.50 -26.87
N LYS A 157 -27.84 4.69 -26.47
CA LYS A 157 -27.88 4.10 -25.12
C LYS A 157 -26.69 3.18 -24.84
N GLN A 158 -26.29 2.36 -25.81
CA GLN A 158 -25.11 1.51 -25.67
C GLN A 158 -23.83 2.33 -25.52
N GLN A 159 -23.72 3.44 -26.26
CA GLN A 159 -22.59 4.35 -26.19
C GLN A 159 -22.53 5.07 -24.83
N GLU A 160 -23.67 5.52 -24.29
CA GLU A 160 -23.78 6.08 -22.95
C GLU A 160 -23.29 5.08 -21.89
N ASN A 161 -23.76 3.82 -21.95
CA ASN A 161 -23.34 2.78 -21.02
C ASN A 161 -21.82 2.50 -21.10
N ILE A 162 -21.22 2.54 -22.30
CA ILE A 162 -19.77 2.39 -22.49
C ILE A 162 -19.03 3.59 -21.88
N ALA A 163 -19.51 4.82 -22.09
CA ALA A 163 -18.93 6.02 -21.52
C ALA A 163 -18.99 5.99 -19.98
N GLU A 164 -20.12 5.54 -19.41
CA GLU A 164 -20.30 5.32 -17.98
C GLU A 164 -19.33 4.27 -17.44
N ALA A 165 -19.18 3.13 -18.12
CA ALA A 165 -18.23 2.07 -17.75
C ALA A 165 -16.80 2.62 -17.67
N LYS A 166 -16.38 3.38 -18.70
CA LYS A 166 -15.06 4.02 -18.74
C LYS A 166 -14.88 4.98 -17.54
N LYS A 167 -15.90 5.78 -17.23
CA LYS A 167 -15.87 6.70 -16.08
C LYS A 167 -15.72 5.95 -14.76
N LEU A 168 -16.50 4.90 -14.54
CA LEU A 168 -16.44 4.07 -13.34
C LEU A 168 -15.09 3.34 -13.20
N GLN A 169 -14.54 2.82 -14.30
CA GLN A 169 -13.20 2.23 -14.30
C GLN A 169 -12.10 3.24 -13.95
N MET A 170 -12.21 4.48 -14.44
CA MET A 170 -11.27 5.56 -14.13
C MET A 170 -11.30 5.96 -12.64
N GLN A 171 -12.44 5.83 -11.96
CA GLN A 171 -12.54 6.07 -10.52
C GLN A 171 -11.71 5.07 -9.69
N ILE A 172 -11.58 3.82 -10.15
CA ILE A 172 -10.70 2.85 -9.52
C ILE A 172 -9.26 3.14 -9.94
N LYS A 173 -8.52 3.94 -9.17
CA LYS A 173 -7.15 4.32 -9.54
C LYS A 173 -6.19 3.12 -9.48
N LEU A 174 -5.31 2.96 -10.49
CA LEU A 174 -4.23 1.96 -10.51
C LEU A 174 -2.97 2.51 -9.84
N VAL A 175 -3.14 3.07 -8.66
CA VAL A 175 -2.07 3.70 -7.89
C VAL A 175 -2.19 3.27 -6.44
N ASP A 176 -1.05 3.23 -5.77
CA ASP A 176 -0.95 3.02 -4.34
C ASP A 176 0.02 4.06 -3.77
N TYR A 177 0.05 4.15 -2.44
CA TYR A 177 0.77 5.18 -1.72
C TYR A 177 1.78 4.55 -0.75
N SER A 178 2.95 5.17 -0.63
CA SER A 178 3.98 4.81 0.34
C SER A 178 4.64 6.08 0.89
N LEU A 179 5.66 5.90 1.73
CA LEU A 179 6.47 6.97 2.29
C LEU A 179 7.84 7.00 1.63
N ASN A 180 8.31 8.20 1.28
CA ASN A 180 9.63 8.46 0.73
C ASN A 180 10.22 9.73 1.37
N HIS A 181 11.47 10.05 1.05
CA HIS A 181 12.22 11.16 1.65
C HIS A 181 12.26 11.08 3.19
N ILE A 182 12.31 9.85 3.71
CA ILE A 182 12.34 9.59 5.15
C ILE A 182 13.62 10.20 5.74
N CYS A 183 13.46 10.98 6.81
CA CYS A 183 14.54 11.64 7.53
C CYS A 183 14.13 11.88 8.99
N LYS A 184 15.05 12.45 9.81
CA LYS A 184 14.83 12.73 11.23
C LYS A 184 14.27 11.52 11.98
N ILE A 185 14.88 10.35 11.76
CA ILE A 185 14.41 9.11 12.37
C ILE A 185 14.90 9.09 13.82
N HIS A 186 13.97 8.92 14.75
CA HIS A 186 14.22 8.73 16.16
C HIS A 186 13.64 7.38 16.60
N VAL A 187 14.36 6.68 17.47
CA VAL A 187 13.86 5.43 18.05
C VAL A 187 13.11 5.76 19.32
N VAL A 188 11.81 5.49 19.33
CA VAL A 188 10.90 5.80 20.45
C VAL A 188 10.90 4.66 21.46
N LEU A 189 10.89 3.42 20.98
CA LEU A 189 10.92 2.23 21.81
C LEU A 189 11.84 1.17 21.22
N LEU A 190 12.75 0.67 22.04
CA LEU A 190 13.54 -0.52 21.75
C LEU A 190 12.94 -1.71 22.50
N LYS A 191 12.56 -2.75 21.77
CA LYS A 191 12.21 -4.03 22.36
C LYS A 191 13.44 -4.66 22.99
N LYS A 192 13.20 -5.30 24.14
CA LYS A 192 14.20 -6.14 24.82
C LYS A 192 14.64 -7.24 23.86
N VAL A 193 15.96 -7.32 23.64
CA VAL A 193 16.54 -8.35 22.79
C VAL A 193 16.32 -9.74 23.37
N LYS A 194 16.17 -10.74 22.50
CA LYS A 194 16.08 -12.14 22.91
C LYS A 194 17.43 -12.64 23.41
N LYS A 195 17.39 -13.71 24.23
CA LYS A 195 18.59 -14.42 24.69
C LYS A 195 19.47 -14.80 23.49
N ASN A 196 20.76 -14.50 23.57
CA ASN A 196 21.79 -14.72 22.53
C ASN A 196 21.65 -13.86 21.27
N PHE A 197 20.89 -12.76 21.31
CA PHE A 197 20.86 -11.78 20.23
C PHE A 197 21.39 -10.44 20.73
N GLN A 198 22.31 -9.84 19.97
CA GLN A 198 22.86 -8.52 20.25
C GLN A 198 22.62 -7.61 19.06
N ARG A 199 22.22 -6.36 19.35
CA ARG A 199 22.08 -5.32 18.35
C ARG A 199 23.45 -4.91 17.82
N GLU A 200 23.58 -4.93 16.50
CA GLU A 200 24.72 -4.38 15.78
C GLU A 200 24.49 -2.90 15.45
N THR A 201 25.56 -2.12 15.24
CA THR A 201 25.44 -0.74 14.76
C THR A 201 25.28 -0.72 13.24
N TYR A 202 24.34 0.07 12.73
CA TYR A 202 24.26 0.32 11.29
C TYR A 202 25.50 1.06 10.80
N ASN A 203 25.93 0.76 9.58
CA ASN A 203 27.13 1.35 9.01
C ASN A 203 26.91 1.77 7.56
N TYR A 204 26.64 3.06 7.36
CA TYR A 204 26.46 3.64 6.04
C TYR A 204 27.71 3.55 5.15
N VAL A 205 28.91 3.67 5.71
CA VAL A 205 30.17 3.54 4.95
C VAL A 205 30.32 2.12 4.40
N ARG A 206 30.04 1.11 5.23
CA ARG A 206 30.01 -0.30 4.83
C ARG A 206 28.93 -0.55 3.79
N PHE A 207 27.75 0.04 3.93
CA PHE A 207 26.70 -0.02 2.92
C PHE A 207 27.15 0.55 1.57
N LYS A 208 27.83 1.71 1.54
CA LYS A 208 28.35 2.27 0.29
C LYS A 208 29.38 1.36 -0.39
N LYS A 209 30.29 0.76 0.39
CA LYS A 209 31.37 -0.11 -0.11
C LYS A 209 30.85 -1.48 -0.56
N GLN A 210 30.02 -2.12 0.26
CA GLN A 210 29.59 -3.52 0.07
C GLN A 210 28.21 -3.65 -0.60
N ARG A 211 27.45 -2.56 -0.70
CA ARG A 211 26.12 -2.46 -1.33
C ARG A 211 25.20 -3.62 -0.94
N TYR A 212 24.87 -4.47 -1.92
CA TYR A 212 23.97 -5.60 -1.76
C TYR A 212 24.44 -6.54 -0.64
N LYS A 213 25.74 -6.86 -0.54
CA LYS A 213 26.27 -7.81 0.45
C LYS A 213 25.93 -7.38 1.89
N TYR A 214 26.09 -6.09 2.20
CA TYR A 214 25.77 -5.59 3.54
C TYR A 214 24.25 -5.52 3.76
N SER A 215 23.48 -5.07 2.76
CA SER A 215 22.02 -5.04 2.87
C SER A 215 21.38 -6.44 2.99
N ALA A 216 21.96 -7.45 2.33
CA ALA A 216 21.55 -8.85 2.42
C ALA A 216 21.88 -9.42 3.80
N TRP A 217 23.04 -9.09 4.34
CA TRP A 217 23.39 -9.44 5.72
C TRP A 217 22.42 -8.81 6.74
N LEU A 218 22.05 -7.53 6.58
CA LEU A 218 21.04 -6.88 7.44
C LEU A 218 19.67 -7.57 7.33
N ALA A 219 19.21 -7.86 6.11
CA ALA A 219 17.96 -8.58 5.88
C ALA A 219 17.96 -9.95 6.58
N ALA A 220 19.01 -10.74 6.37
CA ALA A 220 19.16 -12.06 6.99
C ALA A 220 19.13 -11.98 8.53
N ARG A 221 19.78 -10.99 9.13
CA ARG A 221 19.73 -10.76 10.59
C ARG A 221 18.32 -10.48 11.09
N THR A 222 17.61 -9.56 10.43
CA THR A 222 16.23 -9.22 10.84
C THR A 222 15.29 -10.41 10.67
N MET A 223 15.44 -11.21 9.61
CA MET A 223 14.64 -12.43 9.40
C MET A 223 14.96 -13.51 10.42
N ALA A 224 16.24 -13.77 10.72
CA ALA A 224 16.65 -14.72 11.73
C ALA A 224 16.12 -14.35 13.14
N TYR A 225 16.02 -13.05 13.43
CA TYR A 225 15.35 -12.60 14.66
C TYR A 225 13.88 -13.00 14.67
N ILE A 226 13.14 -12.82 13.58
CA ILE A 226 11.71 -13.15 13.46
C ILE A 226 11.47 -14.65 13.56
N GLU A 227 12.22 -15.49 12.84
CA GLU A 227 12.05 -16.94 12.85
C GLU A 227 12.20 -17.52 14.27
N ASN A 228 13.18 -17.01 15.02
CA ASN A 228 13.38 -17.35 16.43
C ASN A 228 12.25 -16.85 17.36
N SER A 229 11.45 -15.84 16.98
CA SER A 229 10.18 -15.51 17.70
C SER A 229 9.16 -16.61 17.48
N ASN A 230 8.90 -16.93 16.20
CA ASN A 230 7.76 -17.73 15.79
C ASN A 230 7.89 -19.19 16.26
N MET A 231 9.11 -19.73 16.32
CA MET A 231 9.35 -21.05 16.92
C MET A 231 8.97 -21.10 18.41
N LYS A 232 9.26 -20.06 19.19
CA LYS A 232 8.91 -20.03 20.62
C LYS A 232 7.41 -19.95 20.87
N GLU A 233 6.70 -19.14 20.10
CA GLU A 233 5.23 -19.03 20.23
C GLU A 233 4.51 -20.33 19.86
N ARG A 234 5.09 -21.13 18.95
CA ARG A 234 4.56 -22.46 18.59
C ARG A 234 4.87 -23.55 19.62
N MET A 235 5.85 -23.37 20.49
CA MET A 235 6.16 -24.31 21.59
C MET A 235 5.36 -24.03 22.87
N ILE A 236 4.68 -22.88 22.94
CA ILE A 236 3.88 -22.43 24.11
C ILE A 236 2.36 -22.62 23.86
N LYS A 237 1.97 -23.10 22.67
CA LYS A 237 0.61 -23.53 22.34
C LYS A 237 0.55 -25.04 22.26
#